data_AF-A0A8H7VXZ3-F1
#
_entry.id   AF-A0A8H7VXZ3-F1
#
_cell.length_a   1.000
_cell.length_b   1.000
_cell.length_c   1.000
_cell.angle_alpha   90.00
_cell.angle_beta   90.00
_cell.angle_gamma   90.00
#
_symmetry.space_group_name_H-M   'P 1'
#
loop_
_entity.id
_entity.type
_entity.pdbx_description
1 polymer ?
#
loop_
_entity_poly.entity_id
_entity_poly.type
_entity_poly.pdbx_seq_one_letter_code
_entity_poly.pdbx_strand_id
1 'polypeptide(L)'
;MSHDNYELPSIYTRKPEQNGQYDSEDEEEEINLGNVMSSDAALTTKRSTFRDVHLEDNRLAWLLLATSLSILIMTAVPVLCDIPNISPWFTGDALFRFFDPIITLPLNLFIITRADIMTSGRSNYWGPLSEASVVWLLWSFGAALFVQFHGVHTASALFKHPIQDFNLAHPELVVQYPVLHEIYSNMRDLWEHYIAHYLYAGGAMIMSWVQLFAFRNQLHGPLPTVTKIVWIIGSIVYGLLLSAVAIQFPDGLIVGLVYTVVIGSICIAMILLNPKNLKRGGLLTMGRRMVIQFYLGACILGLFVIIIWIAKFGLLNRNAAIAGDSGVLPTAIHVLPANPP
;
A
#
# COMPACT_ATOMS: atom_id res chain seq x y z
N MET A 1 44.77 23.51 0.19
CA MET A 1 43.38 23.87 0.51
C MET A 1 42.72 24.26 -0.80
N SER A 2 42.13 23.29 -1.49
CA SER A 2 41.48 23.46 -2.79
C SER A 2 40.01 23.82 -2.59
N HIS A 3 39.55 24.87 -3.25
CA HIS A 3 38.15 25.21 -3.38
C HIS A 3 37.47 24.18 -4.28
N ASP A 4 36.63 23.32 -3.69
CA ASP A 4 35.76 22.42 -4.45
C ASP A 4 34.58 23.21 -5.01
N ASN A 5 34.54 23.31 -6.33
CA ASN A 5 33.40 23.84 -7.08
C ASN A 5 32.20 22.89 -6.94
N TYR A 6 31.16 23.36 -6.27
CA TYR A 6 29.88 22.67 -6.16
C TYR A 6 29.10 22.81 -7.47
N GLU A 7 29.13 21.79 -8.33
CA GLU A 7 28.31 21.74 -9.55
C GLU A 7 26.84 21.43 -9.20
N LEU A 8 25.93 22.29 -9.68
CA LEU A 8 24.48 22.13 -9.51
C LEU A 8 23.93 20.94 -10.33
N PRO A 9 22.87 20.24 -9.88
CA PRO A 9 22.27 19.13 -10.60
C PRO A 9 21.78 19.52 -12.01
N SER A 10 22.01 18.63 -12.98
CA SER A 10 21.74 18.72 -14.43
C SER A 10 20.29 19.02 -14.89
N ILE A 11 19.40 19.45 -13.99
CA ILE A 11 18.06 19.95 -14.33
C ILE A 11 18.15 21.43 -14.75
N TYR A 12 19.19 22.15 -14.32
CA TYR A 12 19.39 23.57 -14.63
C TYR A 12 20.10 23.83 -15.98
N THR A 13 20.56 22.80 -16.69
CA THR A 13 21.23 22.93 -18.01
C THR A 13 20.38 22.48 -19.19
N ARG A 14 19.09 22.20 -19.00
CA ARG A 14 18.20 21.79 -20.09
C ARG A 14 17.84 23.01 -20.94
N LYS A 15 18.62 23.28 -22.00
CA LYS A 15 18.15 24.09 -23.13
C LYS A 15 16.92 23.39 -23.74
N PRO A 16 15.88 24.13 -24.14
CA PRO A 16 14.75 23.54 -24.83
C PRO A 16 15.24 22.90 -26.14
N GLU A 17 14.88 21.64 -26.36
CA GLU A 17 15.11 20.94 -27.63
C GLU A 17 14.33 21.68 -28.72
N GLN A 18 15.04 22.50 -29.50
CA GLN A 18 14.56 22.95 -30.80
C GLN A 18 14.55 21.76 -31.75
N ASN A 19 13.44 21.59 -32.46
CA ASN A 19 13.18 20.59 -33.46
C ASN A 19 14.39 20.37 -34.39
N GLY A 20 14.90 19.12 -34.42
CA GLY A 20 15.88 18.70 -35.40
C GLY A 20 15.22 18.55 -36.77
N GLN A 21 15.41 19.56 -37.62
CA GLN A 21 15.29 19.46 -39.07
C GLN A 21 16.52 20.13 -39.70
N TYR A 22 17.37 19.28 -40.28
CA TYR A 22 18.49 19.52 -41.21
C TYR A 22 19.71 20.36 -40.78
N ASP A 23 20.86 19.69 -40.92
CA ASP A 23 22.20 20.26 -41.01
C ASP A 23 22.31 21.28 -42.16
N SER A 24 22.84 22.47 -41.86
CA SER A 24 23.75 23.19 -42.74
C SER A 24 24.57 24.20 -41.94
N GLU A 25 25.86 24.21 -42.24
CA GLU A 25 26.94 25.01 -41.67
C GLU A 25 26.77 26.53 -41.94
N ASP A 26 27.58 27.30 -41.19
CA ASP A 26 27.97 28.70 -41.38
C ASP A 26 26.97 29.82 -40.97
N GLU A 27 27.30 30.53 -39.88
CA GLU A 27 27.82 31.91 -39.93
C GLU A 27 27.88 32.52 -38.51
N GLU A 28 29.01 33.16 -38.21
CA GLU A 28 29.26 33.99 -37.04
C GLU A 28 28.40 35.27 -37.13
N GLU A 29 27.69 35.63 -36.06
CA GLU A 29 27.33 37.03 -35.83
C GLU A 29 27.24 37.36 -34.33
N GLU A 30 28.18 38.21 -33.89
CA GLU A 30 28.14 38.96 -32.64
C GLU A 30 26.89 39.87 -32.61
N ILE A 31 26.04 39.67 -31.60
CA ILE A 31 25.19 40.77 -31.09
C ILE A 31 25.35 40.82 -29.58
N ASN A 32 26.13 41.81 -29.16
CA ASN A 32 26.22 42.30 -27.80
C ASN A 32 25.06 43.28 -27.59
N LEU A 33 24.02 42.92 -26.82
CA LEU A 33 23.10 43.92 -26.27
C LEU A 33 22.43 43.44 -24.97
N GLY A 34 22.81 44.13 -23.88
CA GLY A 34 22.20 44.24 -22.57
C GLY A 34 21.09 43.26 -22.14
N ASN A 35 21.37 42.49 -21.08
CA ASN A 35 20.34 42.15 -20.10
C ASN A 35 20.95 41.95 -18.70
N VAL A 36 21.19 43.07 -18.01
CA VAL A 36 21.50 43.12 -16.56
C VAL A 36 20.19 43.11 -15.73
N MET A 37 19.07 42.67 -16.30
CA MET A 37 17.81 42.40 -15.58
C MET A 37 17.49 40.89 -15.64
N SER A 38 18.19 40.06 -14.87
CA SER A 38 17.77 38.64 -14.75
C SER A 38 18.26 37.91 -13.50
N SER A 39 18.76 38.59 -12.47
CA SER A 39 19.01 37.91 -11.18
C SER A 39 17.70 37.69 -10.43
N ASP A 40 16.87 38.74 -10.31
CA ASP A 40 15.65 38.69 -9.50
C ASP A 40 14.54 37.86 -10.13
N ALA A 41 14.37 37.92 -11.46
CA ALA A 41 13.42 37.09 -12.20
C ALA A 41 13.79 35.59 -12.13
N ALA A 42 15.07 35.25 -12.34
CA ALA A 42 15.55 33.87 -12.21
C ALA A 42 15.47 33.36 -10.75
N LEU A 43 15.69 34.22 -9.76
CA LEU A 43 15.51 33.91 -8.34
C LEU A 43 14.02 33.72 -7.98
N THR A 44 13.11 34.54 -8.52
CA THR A 44 11.66 34.36 -8.30
C THR A 44 11.14 33.09 -8.94
N THR A 45 11.57 32.76 -10.17
CA THR A 45 11.22 31.50 -10.84
C THR A 45 11.80 30.28 -10.10
N LYS A 46 13.06 30.34 -9.65
CA LYS A 46 13.65 29.25 -8.84
C LYS A 46 12.91 29.07 -7.50
N ARG A 47 12.50 30.18 -6.87
CA ARG A 47 11.77 30.16 -5.60
C ARG A 47 10.33 29.65 -5.77
N SER A 48 9.67 29.94 -6.88
CA SER A 48 8.33 29.41 -7.18
C SER A 48 8.39 27.91 -7.46
N THR A 49 9.28 27.45 -8.33
CA THR A 49 9.43 26.01 -8.63
C THR A 49 9.77 25.19 -7.39
N PHE A 50 10.64 25.71 -6.51
CA PHE A 50 11.00 25.02 -5.26
C PHE A 50 9.82 24.96 -4.27
N ARG A 51 9.03 26.04 -4.19
CA ARG A 51 7.82 26.08 -3.36
C ARG A 51 6.76 25.08 -3.85
N ASP A 52 6.63 24.92 -5.15
CA ASP A 52 5.66 24.03 -5.77
C ASP A 52 6.03 22.55 -5.53
N VAL A 53 7.33 22.19 -5.63
CA VAL A 53 7.81 20.84 -5.30
C VAL A 53 7.52 20.48 -3.83
N HIS A 54 7.78 21.39 -2.88
CA HIS A 54 7.47 21.13 -1.48
C HIS A 54 5.98 21.00 -1.19
N LEU A 55 5.14 21.72 -1.94
CA LEU A 55 3.70 21.59 -1.82
C LEU A 55 3.24 20.19 -2.26
N GLU A 56 3.77 19.70 -3.38
CA GLU A 56 3.45 18.36 -3.91
C GLU A 56 3.98 17.24 -2.99
N ASP A 57 5.22 17.36 -2.48
CA ASP A 57 5.77 16.44 -1.47
C ASP A 57 4.92 16.42 -0.19
N ASN A 58 4.47 17.59 0.26
CA ASN A 58 3.60 17.68 1.43
C ASN A 58 2.25 17.00 1.20
N ARG A 59 1.63 17.24 0.04
CA ARG A 59 0.38 16.57 -0.36
C ARG A 59 0.54 15.05 -0.39
N LEU A 60 1.64 14.57 -0.97
CA LEU A 60 1.94 13.14 -1.03
C LEU A 60 2.12 12.53 0.36
N ALA A 61 2.84 13.20 1.28
CA ALA A 61 3.00 12.73 2.66
C ALA A 61 1.65 12.60 3.38
N TRP A 62 0.80 13.63 3.25
CA TRP A 62 -0.54 13.61 3.84
C TRP A 62 -1.44 12.54 3.22
N LEU A 63 -1.35 12.30 1.91
CA LEU A 63 -2.08 11.22 1.26
C LEU A 63 -1.64 9.83 1.76
N LEU A 64 -0.33 9.60 1.91
CA LEU A 64 0.19 8.34 2.46
C LEU A 64 -0.29 8.11 3.91
N LEU A 65 -0.24 9.16 4.75
CA LEU A 65 -0.76 9.11 6.11
C LEU A 65 -2.28 8.89 6.13
N ALA A 66 -3.04 9.69 5.38
CA ALA A 66 -4.51 9.60 5.34
C ALA A 66 -4.97 8.23 4.85
N THR A 67 -4.34 7.68 3.81
CA THR A 67 -4.63 6.33 3.32
C THR A 67 -4.41 5.30 4.42
N SER A 68 -3.27 5.37 5.11
CA SER A 68 -2.93 4.42 6.18
C SER A 68 -3.86 4.54 7.39
N LEU A 69 -4.23 5.77 7.76
CA LEU A 69 -5.20 6.04 8.83
C LEU A 69 -6.60 5.55 8.45
N SER A 70 -7.04 5.76 7.21
CA SER A 70 -8.33 5.27 6.73
C SER A 70 -8.38 3.75 6.81
N ILE A 71 -7.36 3.03 6.31
CA ILE A 71 -7.32 1.56 6.43
C ILE A 71 -7.30 1.15 7.91
N LEU A 72 -6.55 1.85 8.77
CA LEU A 72 -6.52 1.57 10.21
C LEU A 72 -7.90 1.73 10.84
N ILE A 73 -8.60 2.83 10.57
CA ILE A 73 -9.95 3.09 11.08
C ILE A 73 -10.90 2.00 10.59
N MET A 74 -10.87 1.69 9.29
CA MET A 74 -11.70 0.65 8.68
C MET A 74 -11.46 -0.74 9.27
N THR A 75 -10.23 -1.01 9.72
CA THR A 75 -9.86 -2.30 10.32
C THR A 75 -10.12 -2.33 11.83
N ALA A 76 -9.83 -1.25 12.55
CA ALA A 76 -9.86 -1.21 14.01
C ALA A 76 -11.26 -1.02 14.57
N VAL A 77 -12.11 -0.20 13.92
CA VAL A 77 -13.46 0.08 14.44
C VAL A 77 -14.31 -1.20 14.55
N PRO A 78 -14.37 -2.10 13.56
CA PRO A 78 -15.09 -3.38 13.70
C PRO A 78 -14.51 -4.35 14.74
N VAL A 79 -13.34 -4.05 15.30
CA VAL A 79 -12.68 -4.89 16.31
C VAL A 79 -12.82 -4.29 17.71
N LEU A 80 -12.88 -2.95 17.80
CA LEU A 80 -12.89 -2.22 19.07
C LEU A 80 -14.29 -1.74 19.47
N CYS A 81 -15.21 -1.62 18.52
CA CYS A 81 -16.55 -1.13 18.74
C CYS A 81 -17.56 -2.24 18.46
N ASP A 82 -18.50 -2.46 19.37
CA ASP A 82 -19.66 -3.32 19.12
C ASP A 82 -20.65 -2.56 18.22
N ILE A 83 -20.56 -2.78 16.91
CA ILE A 83 -21.47 -2.16 15.95
C ILE A 83 -22.78 -2.97 15.94
N PRO A 84 -23.93 -2.35 16.24
CA PRO A 84 -25.19 -3.08 16.29
C PRO A 84 -25.52 -3.69 14.92
N ASN A 85 -26.05 -4.91 14.96
CA ASN A 85 -26.53 -5.59 13.77
C ASN A 85 -27.70 -4.81 13.16
N ILE A 86 -27.69 -4.70 11.83
CA ILE A 86 -28.76 -4.04 11.07
C ILE A 86 -29.95 -4.98 10.93
N SER A 87 -29.63 -6.26 10.76
CA SER A 87 -30.59 -7.37 10.75
C SER A 87 -29.90 -8.62 11.30
N PRO A 88 -30.63 -9.68 11.66
CA PRO A 88 -30.03 -10.95 12.09
C PRO A 88 -28.98 -11.49 11.10
N TRP A 89 -29.17 -11.21 9.81
CA TRP A 89 -28.33 -11.66 8.70
C TRP A 89 -27.17 -10.72 8.37
N PHE A 90 -27.18 -9.47 8.88
CA PHE A 90 -26.24 -8.44 8.48
C PHE A 90 -25.65 -7.71 9.68
N THR A 91 -24.42 -8.09 9.99
CA THR A 91 -23.66 -7.52 11.09
C THR A 91 -23.21 -6.09 10.77
N GLY A 92 -23.20 -5.25 11.80
CA GLY A 92 -22.70 -3.88 11.68
C GLY A 92 -21.25 -3.83 11.18
N ASP A 93 -20.43 -4.80 11.59
CA ASP A 93 -19.05 -4.98 11.16
C ASP A 93 -18.92 -5.25 9.66
N ALA A 94 -19.80 -6.11 9.11
CA ALA A 94 -19.79 -6.41 7.69
C ALA A 94 -20.19 -5.18 6.86
N LEU A 95 -21.15 -4.38 7.32
CA LEU A 95 -21.48 -3.11 6.68
C LEU A 95 -20.31 -2.12 6.76
N PHE A 96 -19.68 -1.99 7.92
CA PHE A 96 -18.59 -1.03 8.08
C PHE A 96 -17.41 -1.38 7.18
N ARG A 97 -17.05 -2.66 7.12
CA ARG A 97 -16.03 -3.16 6.18
C ARG A 97 -16.45 -2.96 4.74
N PHE A 98 -17.73 -3.12 4.38
CA PHE A 98 -18.20 -2.89 3.01
C PHE A 98 -17.89 -1.48 2.49
N PHE A 99 -17.86 -0.46 3.36
CA PHE A 99 -17.50 0.90 2.99
C PHE A 99 -15.99 1.14 2.83
N ASP A 100 -15.13 0.20 3.22
CA ASP A 100 -13.68 0.38 3.16
C ASP A 100 -13.19 0.78 1.75
N PRO A 101 -13.51 0.04 0.67
CA PRO A 101 -13.03 0.39 -0.66
C PRO A 101 -13.55 1.74 -1.17
N ILE A 102 -14.68 2.23 -0.67
CA ILE A 102 -15.24 3.54 -1.04
C ILE A 102 -14.33 4.68 -0.56
N ILE A 103 -13.59 4.49 0.53
CA ILE A 103 -12.67 5.49 1.08
C ILE A 103 -11.23 5.19 0.67
N THR A 104 -10.76 3.96 0.86
CA THR A 104 -9.34 3.62 0.72
C THR A 104 -8.90 3.51 -0.73
N LEU A 105 -9.78 3.13 -1.66
CA LEU A 105 -9.44 3.07 -3.08
C LEU A 105 -9.23 4.48 -3.69
N PRO A 106 -10.11 5.47 -3.50
CA PRO A 106 -9.85 6.84 -3.98
C PRO A 106 -8.56 7.44 -3.42
N LEU A 107 -8.24 7.18 -2.15
CA LEU A 107 -6.99 7.67 -1.56
C LEU A 107 -5.76 7.03 -2.22
N ASN A 108 -5.81 5.71 -2.50
CA ASN A 108 -4.77 5.02 -3.27
C ASN A 108 -4.66 5.53 -4.72
N LEU A 109 -5.79 5.88 -5.34
CA LEU A 109 -5.84 6.50 -6.66
C LEU A 109 -5.16 7.88 -6.65
N PHE A 110 -5.40 8.69 -5.61
CA PHE A 110 -4.74 9.99 -5.46
C PHE A 110 -3.24 9.86 -5.23
N ILE A 111 -2.76 8.79 -4.60
CA ILE A 111 -1.32 8.51 -4.52
C ILE A 111 -0.76 8.22 -5.91
N ILE A 112 -1.31 7.25 -6.65
CA ILE A 112 -0.72 6.81 -7.92
C ILE A 112 -0.73 7.91 -8.99
N THR A 113 -1.76 8.77 -9.01
CA THR A 113 -1.86 9.92 -9.94
C THR A 113 -0.81 11.00 -9.72
N ARG A 114 -0.10 11.00 -8.57
CA ARG A 114 1.01 11.92 -8.28
C ARG A 114 2.37 11.41 -8.74
N ALA A 115 2.44 10.21 -9.32
CA ALA A 115 3.68 9.68 -9.85
C ALA A 115 4.09 10.43 -11.13
N ASP A 116 5.36 10.82 -11.24
CA ASP A 116 5.88 11.52 -12.43
C ASP A 116 5.64 10.76 -13.74
N ILE A 117 5.59 9.42 -13.68
CA ILE A 117 5.31 8.58 -14.85
C ILE A 117 3.92 8.83 -15.43
N MET A 118 2.96 9.30 -14.63
CA MET A 118 1.61 9.61 -15.11
C MET A 118 1.57 10.85 -16.01
N THR A 119 2.53 11.76 -15.87
CA THR A 119 2.60 12.99 -16.67
C THR A 119 3.73 12.98 -17.69
N SER A 120 4.81 12.24 -17.42
CA SER A 120 6.06 12.25 -18.19
C SER A 120 6.59 10.85 -18.53
N GLY A 121 5.75 9.82 -18.41
CA GLY A 121 6.11 8.44 -18.74
C GLY A 121 6.58 8.27 -20.17
N ARG A 122 7.45 7.28 -20.40
CA ARG A 122 8.00 7.03 -21.74
C ARG A 122 6.93 6.53 -22.70
N SER A 123 6.94 7.03 -23.93
CA SER A 123 6.22 6.40 -25.04
C SER A 123 6.89 5.07 -25.41
N ASN A 124 6.10 4.12 -25.95
CA ASN A 124 6.58 2.81 -26.41
C ASN A 124 7.41 2.04 -25.37
N TYR A 125 6.95 2.03 -24.12
CA TYR A 125 7.63 1.33 -23.03
C TYR A 125 7.51 -0.18 -23.14
N TRP A 126 6.32 -0.68 -23.52
CA TRP A 126 6.08 -2.09 -23.79
C TRP A 126 5.34 -2.24 -25.12
N GLY A 127 6.11 -2.43 -26.18
CA GLY A 127 5.57 -2.36 -27.54
C GLY A 127 4.97 -0.98 -27.80
N PRO A 128 3.70 -0.88 -28.22
CA PRO A 128 3.04 0.41 -28.46
C PRO A 128 2.55 1.10 -27.17
N LEU A 129 2.59 0.43 -26.02
CA LEU A 129 2.03 0.98 -24.78
C LEU A 129 3.01 1.96 -24.13
N SER A 130 2.50 3.12 -23.72
CA SER A 130 3.24 4.05 -22.87
C SER A 130 3.45 3.46 -21.47
N GLU A 131 4.46 3.94 -20.77
CA GLU A 131 4.75 3.54 -19.40
C GLU A 131 3.56 3.85 -18.46
N ALA A 132 2.95 5.04 -18.60
CA ALA A 132 1.73 5.41 -17.90
C ALA A 132 0.59 4.42 -18.14
N SER A 133 0.38 4.00 -19.39
CA SER A 133 -0.66 3.03 -19.75
C SER A 133 -0.45 1.68 -19.06
N VAL A 134 0.79 1.18 -19.02
CA VAL A 134 1.12 -0.08 -18.35
C VAL A 134 0.87 0.04 -16.84
N VAL A 135 1.30 1.13 -16.21
CA VAL A 135 1.05 1.39 -14.79
C VAL A 135 -0.46 1.44 -14.49
N TRP A 136 -1.24 2.16 -15.30
CA TRP A 136 -2.69 2.24 -15.15
C TRP A 136 -3.39 0.91 -15.29
N LEU A 137 -3.00 0.08 -16.27
CA LEU A 137 -3.58 -1.23 -16.49
C LEU A 137 -3.33 -2.15 -15.29
N LEU A 138 -2.09 -2.21 -14.82
CA LEU A 138 -1.72 -3.06 -13.68
C LEU A 138 -2.37 -2.57 -12.37
N TRP A 139 -2.40 -1.26 -12.15
CA TRP A 139 -3.06 -0.69 -10.97
C TRP A 139 -4.57 -0.95 -11.00
N SER A 140 -5.22 -0.73 -12.14
CA SER A 140 -6.66 -0.96 -12.31
C SER A 140 -7.03 -2.43 -12.14
N PHE A 141 -6.18 -3.36 -12.58
CA PHE A 141 -6.36 -4.79 -12.35
C PHE A 141 -6.31 -5.12 -10.84
N GLY A 142 -5.30 -4.60 -10.12
CA GLY A 142 -5.22 -4.75 -8.67
C GLY A 142 -6.42 -4.14 -7.94
N ALA A 143 -6.85 -2.96 -8.36
CA ALA A 143 -8.05 -2.28 -7.84
C ALA A 143 -9.33 -3.08 -8.08
N ALA A 144 -9.50 -3.66 -9.27
CA ALA A 144 -10.64 -4.49 -9.61
C ALA A 144 -10.68 -5.76 -8.74
N LEU A 145 -9.55 -6.44 -8.57
CA LEU A 145 -9.46 -7.58 -7.65
C LEU A 145 -9.79 -7.17 -6.21
N PHE A 146 -9.23 -6.06 -5.74
CA PHE A 146 -9.48 -5.54 -4.41
C PHE A 146 -10.98 -5.31 -4.17
N VAL A 147 -11.64 -4.51 -5.01
CA VAL A 147 -13.07 -4.18 -4.82
C VAL A 147 -13.98 -5.40 -4.98
N GLN A 148 -13.77 -6.21 -6.03
CA GLN A 148 -14.66 -7.33 -6.33
C GLN A 148 -14.62 -8.38 -5.22
N PHE A 149 -13.43 -8.75 -4.77
CA PHE A 149 -13.30 -9.77 -3.72
C PHE A 149 -13.61 -9.22 -2.33
N HIS A 150 -13.55 -7.91 -2.11
CA HIS A 150 -14.16 -7.29 -0.93
C HIS A 150 -15.69 -7.46 -0.93
N GLY A 151 -16.33 -7.27 -2.09
CA GLY A 151 -17.75 -7.53 -2.28
C GLY A 151 -18.12 -9.01 -2.07
N VAL A 152 -17.33 -9.95 -2.60
CA VAL A 152 -17.51 -11.39 -2.36
C VAL A 152 -17.33 -11.74 -0.88
N HIS A 153 -16.37 -11.12 -0.19
CA HIS A 153 -16.18 -11.32 1.24
C HIS A 153 -17.43 -10.91 2.02
N THR A 154 -17.97 -9.71 1.76
CA THR A 154 -19.21 -9.23 2.40
C THR A 154 -20.41 -10.12 2.05
N ALA A 155 -20.56 -10.54 0.80
CA ALA A 155 -21.65 -11.42 0.37
C ALA A 155 -21.57 -12.80 1.06
N SER A 156 -20.37 -13.35 1.21
CA SER A 156 -20.13 -14.62 1.91
C SER A 156 -20.47 -14.51 3.38
N ALA A 157 -20.10 -13.40 4.04
CA ALA A 157 -20.47 -13.14 5.42
C ALA A 157 -22.00 -13.03 5.60
N LEU A 158 -22.66 -12.28 4.72
CA LEU A 158 -24.13 -12.15 4.68
C LEU A 158 -24.85 -13.48 4.53
N PHE A 159 -24.29 -14.40 3.75
CA PHE A 159 -24.87 -15.73 3.55
C PHE A 159 -24.57 -16.67 4.71
N LYS A 160 -23.38 -16.57 5.31
CA LYS A 160 -22.92 -17.40 6.43
C LYS A 160 -23.74 -17.18 7.70
N HIS A 161 -24.05 -15.94 8.07
CA HIS A 161 -24.69 -15.62 9.35
C HIS A 161 -26.06 -16.28 9.56
N PRO A 162 -27.02 -16.24 8.61
CA PRO A 162 -28.29 -16.95 8.73
C PRO A 162 -28.13 -18.46 9.00
N ILE A 163 -27.16 -19.09 8.32
CA ILE A 163 -26.90 -20.52 8.45
C ILE A 163 -26.26 -20.83 9.79
N GLN A 164 -25.35 -19.97 10.24
CA GLN A 164 -24.77 -20.06 11.58
C GLN A 164 -25.85 -20.01 12.65
N ASP A 165 -26.77 -19.04 12.57
CA ASP A 165 -27.85 -18.87 13.54
C ASP A 165 -28.80 -20.08 13.53
N PHE A 166 -29.15 -20.59 12.33
CA PHE A 166 -29.95 -21.79 12.20
C PHE A 166 -29.27 -23.01 12.83
N ASN A 167 -27.99 -23.22 12.53
CA ASN A 167 -27.21 -24.36 13.05
C ASN A 167 -27.06 -24.30 14.59
N LEU A 168 -26.96 -23.10 15.16
CA LEU A 168 -26.90 -22.89 16.60
C LEU A 168 -28.27 -23.10 17.28
N ALA A 169 -29.36 -22.70 16.63
CA ALA A 169 -30.72 -22.85 17.15
C ALA A 169 -31.24 -24.30 17.06
N HIS A 170 -30.76 -25.07 16.07
CA HIS A 170 -31.23 -26.42 15.77
C HIS A 170 -30.08 -27.44 15.66
N PRO A 171 -29.28 -27.66 16.72
CA PRO A 171 -28.16 -28.59 16.69
C PRO A 171 -28.57 -30.03 16.33
N GLU A 172 -29.78 -30.45 16.69
CA GLU A 172 -30.36 -31.74 16.32
C GLU A 172 -30.48 -31.93 14.81
N LEU A 173 -30.84 -30.87 14.08
CA LEU A 173 -30.94 -30.92 12.62
C LEU A 173 -29.57 -30.93 11.96
N VAL A 174 -28.57 -30.30 12.55
CA VAL A 174 -27.18 -30.34 12.06
C VAL A 174 -26.61 -31.76 12.20
N VAL A 175 -26.89 -32.44 13.31
CA VAL A 175 -26.49 -33.84 13.51
C VAL A 175 -27.18 -34.76 12.51
N GLN A 176 -28.47 -34.53 12.26
CA GLN A 176 -29.25 -35.33 11.31
C GLN A 176 -28.87 -35.04 9.84
N TYR A 177 -28.55 -33.80 9.51
CA TYR A 177 -28.21 -33.34 8.16
C TYR A 177 -26.87 -32.58 8.17
N PRO A 178 -25.73 -33.31 8.13
CA PRO A 178 -24.39 -32.71 8.17
C PRO A 178 -24.13 -31.66 7.09
N VAL A 179 -24.84 -31.75 5.95
CA VAL A 179 -24.78 -30.77 4.86
C VAL A 179 -25.03 -29.33 5.32
N LEU A 180 -25.82 -29.11 6.37
CA LEU A 180 -26.05 -27.77 6.91
C LEU A 180 -24.79 -27.15 7.53
N HIS A 181 -23.94 -27.97 8.15
CA HIS A 181 -22.63 -27.54 8.62
C HIS A 181 -21.66 -27.34 7.46
N GLU A 182 -21.71 -28.23 6.45
CA GLU A 182 -20.86 -28.10 5.26
C GLU A 182 -21.14 -26.81 4.49
N ILE A 183 -22.40 -26.40 4.34
CA ILE A 183 -22.74 -25.12 3.68
C ILE A 183 -22.15 -23.95 4.49
N TYR A 184 -22.26 -23.98 5.82
CA TYR A 184 -21.65 -22.96 6.68
C TYR A 184 -20.12 -22.91 6.51
N SER A 185 -19.44 -24.06 6.59
CA SER A 185 -17.98 -24.14 6.45
C SER A 185 -17.53 -23.74 5.04
N ASN A 186 -18.25 -24.12 3.99
CA ASN A 186 -17.96 -23.71 2.62
C ASN A 186 -18.00 -22.17 2.48
N MET A 187 -19.00 -21.53 3.07
CA MET A 187 -19.14 -20.06 2.98
C MET A 187 -18.09 -19.33 3.81
N ARG A 188 -17.82 -19.81 5.02
CA ARG A 188 -16.83 -19.23 5.94
C ARG A 188 -15.40 -19.49 5.48
N ASP A 189 -15.05 -20.73 5.26
CA ASP A 189 -13.66 -21.14 5.12
C ASP A 189 -13.22 -20.99 3.66
N LEU A 190 -13.98 -21.53 2.70
CA LEU A 190 -13.62 -21.42 1.29
C LEU A 190 -13.87 -20.02 0.73
N TRP A 191 -15.11 -19.54 0.76
CA TRP A 191 -15.46 -18.31 0.07
C TRP A 191 -14.99 -17.05 0.78
N GLU A 192 -15.28 -16.89 2.07
CA GLU A 192 -14.88 -15.72 2.83
C GLU A 192 -13.37 -15.69 3.09
N HIS A 193 -12.79 -16.75 3.68
CA HIS A 193 -11.37 -16.75 4.06
C HIS A 193 -10.41 -17.11 2.92
N TYR A 194 -10.57 -18.25 2.22
CA TYR A 194 -9.57 -18.69 1.24
C TYR A 194 -9.64 -17.96 -0.10
N ILE A 195 -10.84 -17.67 -0.61
CA ILE A 195 -11.01 -17.01 -1.91
C ILE A 195 -11.03 -15.50 -1.71
N ALA A 196 -12.04 -14.97 -1.01
CA ALA A 196 -12.28 -13.54 -0.99
C ALA A 196 -11.17 -12.79 -0.25
N HIS A 197 -10.81 -13.22 0.97
CA HIS A 197 -9.79 -12.54 1.76
C HIS A 197 -8.44 -12.45 1.05
N TYR A 198 -7.94 -13.58 0.53
CA TYR A 198 -6.65 -13.61 -0.16
C TYR A 198 -6.67 -12.87 -1.49
N LEU A 199 -7.76 -12.92 -2.26
CA LEU A 199 -7.82 -12.24 -3.55
C LEU A 199 -7.98 -10.73 -3.41
N TYR A 200 -8.75 -10.23 -2.44
CA TYR A 200 -8.76 -8.77 -2.21
C TYR A 200 -7.44 -8.30 -1.61
N ALA A 201 -6.84 -9.04 -0.67
CA ALA A 201 -5.52 -8.71 -0.12
C ALA A 201 -4.44 -8.74 -1.22
N GLY A 202 -4.51 -9.72 -2.12
CA GLY A 202 -3.67 -9.80 -3.32
C GLY A 202 -3.85 -8.59 -4.24
N GLY A 203 -5.09 -8.15 -4.46
CA GLY A 203 -5.39 -6.90 -5.19
C GLY A 203 -4.72 -5.67 -4.55
N ALA A 204 -4.80 -5.54 -3.23
CA ALA A 204 -4.12 -4.46 -2.49
C ALA A 204 -2.58 -4.54 -2.58
N MET A 205 -2.02 -5.75 -2.57
CA MET A 205 -0.58 -5.98 -2.77
C MET A 205 -0.14 -5.59 -4.19
N ILE A 206 -0.93 -5.94 -5.22
CA ILE A 206 -0.67 -5.53 -6.61
C ILE A 206 -0.70 -4.01 -6.72
N MET A 207 -1.71 -3.32 -6.15
CA MET A 207 -1.76 -1.87 -6.15
C MET A 207 -0.52 -1.23 -5.49
N SER A 208 -0.09 -1.75 -4.34
CA SER A 208 1.10 -1.27 -3.63
C SER A 208 2.38 -1.50 -4.45
N TRP A 209 2.51 -2.66 -5.09
CA TRP A 209 3.64 -2.94 -5.99
C TRP A 209 3.68 -2.01 -7.19
N VAL A 210 2.53 -1.74 -7.81
CA VAL A 210 2.43 -0.81 -8.94
C VAL A 210 2.76 0.63 -8.50
N GLN A 211 2.36 1.05 -7.30
CA GLN A 211 2.79 2.33 -6.72
C GLN A 211 4.31 2.38 -6.54
N LEU A 212 4.93 1.34 -5.97
CA LEU A 212 6.40 1.28 -5.86
C LEU A 212 7.08 1.41 -7.23
N PHE A 213 6.55 0.72 -8.24
CA PHE A 213 7.05 0.80 -9.60
C PHE A 213 6.85 2.20 -10.23
N ALA A 214 5.70 2.84 -10.02
CA ALA A 214 5.40 4.18 -10.54
C ALA A 214 6.28 5.27 -9.89
N PHE A 215 6.65 5.12 -8.63
CA PHE A 215 7.50 6.07 -7.91
C PHE A 215 9.01 5.70 -7.97
N ARG A 216 9.40 4.63 -8.68
CA ARG A 216 10.75 4.06 -8.62
C ARG A 216 11.90 5.01 -8.97
N ASN A 217 11.62 5.99 -9.83
CA ASN A 217 12.60 6.98 -10.29
C ASN A 217 12.36 8.39 -9.73
N GLN A 218 11.25 8.60 -9.02
CA GLN A 218 10.91 9.91 -8.48
C GLN A 218 11.80 10.22 -7.28
N LEU A 219 12.37 11.42 -7.29
CA LEU A 219 13.27 11.92 -6.26
C LEU A 219 12.70 13.19 -5.68
N HIS A 220 12.62 13.23 -4.36
CA HIS A 220 12.11 14.38 -3.62
C HIS A 220 13.28 15.18 -3.05
N GLY A 221 13.06 16.47 -2.82
CA GLY A 221 14.02 17.34 -2.15
C GLY A 221 14.24 16.95 -0.68
N PRO A 222 15.11 17.66 0.06
CA PRO A 222 15.10 17.54 1.52
C PRO A 222 13.70 17.92 2.02
N LEU A 223 13.00 16.97 2.63
CA LEU A 223 11.63 17.20 3.08
C LEU A 223 11.60 18.26 4.21
N PRO A 224 10.67 19.22 4.17
CA PRO A 224 10.38 20.09 5.30
C PRO A 224 10.07 19.28 6.56
N THR A 225 10.37 19.83 7.74
CA THR A 225 10.21 19.13 9.03
C THR A 225 8.80 18.56 9.22
N VAL A 226 7.76 19.34 8.90
CA VAL A 226 6.36 18.91 9.02
C VAL A 226 6.07 17.72 8.11
N THR A 227 6.40 17.85 6.82
CA THR A 227 6.21 16.78 5.82
C THR A 227 6.94 15.51 6.20
N LYS A 228 8.16 15.63 6.72
CA LYS A 228 8.96 14.52 7.23
C LYS A 228 8.28 13.82 8.41
N ILE A 229 7.78 14.58 9.40
CA ILE A 229 7.06 14.02 10.56
C ILE A 229 5.80 13.28 10.09
N VAL A 230 4.98 13.91 9.25
CA VAL A 230 3.75 13.31 8.69
C VAL A 230 4.06 12.00 7.97
N TRP A 231 5.10 12.01 7.14
CA TRP A 231 5.56 10.83 6.40
C TRP A 231 6.03 9.68 7.32
N ILE A 232 6.82 9.98 8.37
CA ILE A 232 7.25 8.98 9.37
C ILE A 232 6.03 8.39 10.09
N ILE A 233 5.12 9.24 10.57
CA ILE A 233 3.93 8.80 11.30
C ILE A 233 3.11 7.87 10.40
N GLY A 234 2.90 8.24 9.14
CA GLY A 234 2.17 7.37 8.21
C GLY A 234 2.85 6.02 8.02
N SER A 235 4.18 5.99 7.91
CA SER A 235 4.94 4.74 7.76
C SER A 235 4.82 3.86 9.00
N ILE A 236 4.86 4.46 10.20
CA ILE A 236 4.65 3.77 11.47
C ILE A 236 3.22 3.21 11.54
N VAL A 237 2.21 4.02 11.26
CA VAL A 237 0.79 3.61 11.26
C VAL A 237 0.58 2.43 10.34
N TYR A 238 1.12 2.50 9.12
CA TYR A 238 1.00 1.42 8.14
C TYR A 238 1.76 0.15 8.59
N GLY A 239 2.95 0.28 9.15
CA GLY A 239 3.71 -0.87 9.68
C GLY A 239 3.02 -1.56 10.86
N LEU A 240 2.45 -0.78 11.79
CA LEU A 240 1.63 -1.30 12.89
C LEU A 240 0.39 -2.02 12.37
N LEU A 241 -0.28 -1.44 11.37
CA LEU A 241 -1.44 -2.06 10.71
C LEU A 241 -1.09 -3.43 10.12
N LEU A 242 0.01 -3.52 9.36
CA LEU A 242 0.48 -4.78 8.78
C LEU A 242 0.71 -5.84 9.87
N SER A 243 1.37 -5.48 10.97
CA SER A 243 1.60 -6.41 12.07
C SER A 243 0.33 -6.79 12.82
N ALA A 244 -0.60 -5.86 13.04
CA ALA A 244 -1.85 -6.11 13.73
C ALA A 244 -2.73 -7.10 12.95
N VAL A 245 -2.85 -6.91 11.64
CA VAL A 245 -3.55 -7.84 10.74
C VAL A 245 -2.87 -9.21 10.79
N ALA A 246 -1.54 -9.27 10.64
CA ALA A 246 -0.81 -10.54 10.67
C ALA A 246 -1.03 -11.32 11.98
N ILE A 247 -1.07 -10.63 13.12
CA ILE A 247 -1.27 -11.24 14.44
C ILE A 247 -2.73 -11.69 14.65
N GLN A 248 -3.69 -10.97 14.09
CA GLN A 248 -5.11 -11.21 14.35
C GLN A 248 -5.66 -12.43 13.59
N PHE A 249 -5.23 -12.67 12.37
CA PHE A 249 -5.85 -13.68 11.49
C PHE A 249 -5.19 -15.07 11.60
N PRO A 250 -5.97 -16.16 11.42
CA PRO A 250 -5.41 -17.50 11.20
C PRO A 250 -4.45 -17.49 10.00
N ASP A 251 -3.27 -18.09 10.15
CA ASP A 251 -2.16 -18.04 9.18
C ASP A 251 -1.66 -16.63 8.81
N GLY A 252 -2.19 -15.58 9.44
CA GLY A 252 -1.86 -14.19 9.16
C GLY A 252 -0.38 -13.88 9.40
N LEU A 253 0.26 -14.54 10.37
CA LEU A 253 1.68 -14.39 10.66
C LEU A 253 2.55 -14.83 9.48
N ILE A 254 2.21 -15.97 8.85
CA ILE A 254 2.94 -16.48 7.68
C ILE A 254 2.76 -15.52 6.50
N VAL A 255 1.51 -15.11 6.24
CA VAL A 255 1.20 -14.16 5.16
C VAL A 255 1.90 -12.82 5.37
N GLY A 256 1.86 -12.29 6.60
CA GLY A 256 2.51 -11.04 6.98
C GLY A 256 4.05 -11.11 6.86
N LEU A 257 4.66 -12.23 7.24
CA LEU A 257 6.09 -12.48 7.01
C LEU A 257 6.43 -12.46 5.52
N VAL A 258 5.70 -13.24 4.71
CA VAL A 258 5.94 -13.29 3.27
C VAL A 258 5.78 -11.90 2.65
N TYR A 259 4.71 -11.17 3.00
CA TYR A 259 4.46 -9.82 2.50
C TYR A 259 5.60 -8.86 2.85
N THR A 260 5.96 -8.77 4.14
CA THR A 260 6.98 -7.81 4.61
C THR A 260 8.36 -8.12 4.04
N VAL A 261 8.71 -9.41 3.88
CA VAL A 261 9.97 -9.83 3.26
C VAL A 261 9.97 -9.54 1.77
N VAL A 262 8.92 -9.89 1.03
CA VAL A 262 8.86 -9.71 -0.44
C VAL A 262 8.82 -8.22 -0.79
N ILE A 263 7.90 -7.45 -0.22
CA ILE A 263 7.77 -6.01 -0.50
C ILE A 263 9.01 -5.27 0.02
N GLY A 264 9.50 -5.59 1.22
CA GLY A 264 10.72 -5.02 1.77
C GLY A 264 11.94 -5.25 0.87
N SER A 265 12.11 -6.48 0.38
CA SER A 265 13.19 -6.84 -0.55
C SER A 265 13.07 -6.11 -1.89
N ILE A 266 11.86 -5.96 -2.42
CA ILE A 266 11.62 -5.16 -3.64
C ILE A 266 12.00 -3.70 -3.42
N CYS A 267 11.61 -3.10 -2.29
CA CYS A 267 12.00 -1.73 -1.95
C CYS A 267 13.52 -1.58 -1.86
N ILE A 268 14.22 -2.51 -1.19
CA ILE A 268 15.68 -2.53 -1.10
C ILE A 268 16.30 -2.65 -2.50
N ALA A 269 15.85 -3.60 -3.30
CA ALA A 269 16.34 -3.82 -4.66
C ALA A 269 16.13 -2.57 -5.54
N MET A 270 14.96 -1.92 -5.45
CA MET A 270 14.69 -0.68 -6.19
C MET A 270 15.61 0.47 -5.76
N ILE A 271 15.96 0.57 -4.48
CA ILE A 271 16.87 1.60 -3.97
C ILE A 271 18.32 1.31 -4.37
N LEU A 272 18.77 0.06 -4.23
CA LEU A 272 20.17 -0.33 -4.41
C LEU A 272 20.56 -0.61 -5.86
N LEU A 273 19.71 -1.28 -6.65
CA LEU A 273 20.07 -1.76 -7.99
C LEU A 273 19.85 -0.72 -9.09
N ASN A 274 19.19 0.39 -8.79
CA ASN A 274 19.00 1.45 -9.76
C ASN A 274 20.15 2.47 -9.63
N PRO A 275 21.07 2.55 -10.61
CA PRO A 275 22.24 3.42 -10.50
C PRO A 275 21.89 4.91 -10.49
N LYS A 276 20.74 5.29 -11.06
CA LYS A 276 20.19 6.65 -10.91
C LYS A 276 19.75 6.93 -9.47
N ASN A 277 19.47 5.87 -8.70
CA ASN A 277 18.97 5.95 -7.34
C ASN A 277 20.08 6.13 -6.31
N LEU A 278 21.23 5.48 -6.49
CA LEU A 278 22.35 5.52 -5.53
C LEU A 278 23.01 6.89 -5.41
N LYS A 279 23.24 7.60 -6.51
CA LYS A 279 23.98 8.89 -6.50
C LYS A 279 23.21 10.05 -5.87
N ARG A 280 21.89 9.94 -5.74
CA ARG A 280 21.01 11.07 -5.39
C ARG A 280 19.92 10.72 -4.38
N GLY A 281 19.88 9.50 -3.82
CA GLY A 281 18.78 9.08 -2.95
C GLY A 281 18.89 7.64 -2.45
N GLY A 282 19.99 7.32 -1.76
CA GLY A 282 20.25 5.98 -1.20
C GLY A 282 19.41 5.64 0.03
N LEU A 283 19.63 4.45 0.61
CA LEU A 283 18.82 3.90 1.72
C LEU A 283 18.73 4.86 2.92
N LEU A 284 19.83 5.55 3.23
CA LEU A 284 19.96 6.44 4.38
C LEU A 284 19.52 7.88 4.11
N THR A 285 19.14 8.23 2.88
CA THR A 285 18.69 9.59 2.57
C THR A 285 17.21 9.76 2.90
N MET A 286 16.93 10.29 4.08
CA MET A 286 15.57 10.36 4.63
C MET A 286 14.60 11.15 3.75
N GLY A 287 13.52 10.49 3.29
CA GLY A 287 12.42 11.12 2.58
C GLY A 287 12.69 11.46 1.11
N ARG A 288 13.91 11.19 0.60
CA ARG A 288 14.25 11.42 -0.81
C ARG A 288 13.51 10.49 -1.76
N ARG A 289 13.03 9.35 -1.26
CA ARG A 289 12.20 8.38 -1.99
C ARG A 289 10.94 8.10 -1.19
N MET A 290 10.11 9.13 -1.04
CA MET A 290 8.99 9.13 -0.10
C MET A 290 8.20 7.83 -0.11
N VAL A 291 7.69 7.39 -1.28
CA VAL A 291 6.85 6.18 -1.38
C VAL A 291 7.64 4.90 -1.09
N ILE A 292 8.80 4.69 -1.73
CA ILE A 292 9.57 3.45 -1.53
C ILE A 292 10.07 3.32 -0.09
N GLN A 293 10.57 4.41 0.49
CA GLN A 293 11.03 4.42 1.87
C GLN A 293 9.88 4.34 2.87
N PHE A 294 8.69 4.85 2.53
CA PHE A 294 7.48 4.69 3.33
C PHE A 294 7.12 3.21 3.49
N TYR A 295 7.03 2.48 2.38
CA TYR A 295 6.74 1.05 2.37
C TYR A 295 7.86 0.24 3.02
N LEU A 296 9.13 0.59 2.77
CA LEU A 296 10.26 -0.08 3.42
C LEU A 296 10.23 0.11 4.93
N GLY A 297 10.01 1.34 5.42
CA GLY A 297 9.91 1.63 6.85
C GLY A 297 8.76 0.86 7.51
N ALA A 298 7.61 0.80 6.84
CA ALA A 298 6.47 0.04 7.31
C ALA A 298 6.74 -1.47 7.33
N CYS A 299 7.39 -2.02 6.30
CA CYS A 299 7.76 -3.44 6.24
C CYS A 299 8.76 -3.80 7.34
N ILE A 300 9.76 -2.95 7.60
CA ILE A 300 10.74 -3.17 8.67
C ILE A 300 10.04 -3.17 10.03
N LEU A 301 9.19 -2.17 10.31
CA LEU A 301 8.46 -2.10 11.57
C LEU A 301 7.52 -3.29 11.74
N GLY A 302 6.75 -3.61 10.70
CA GLY A 302 5.83 -4.75 10.70
C GLY A 302 6.55 -6.06 10.95
N LEU A 303 7.65 -6.30 10.24
CA LEU A 303 8.50 -7.49 10.41
C LEU A 303 9.06 -7.58 11.83
N PHE A 304 9.55 -6.47 12.39
CA PHE A 304 10.07 -6.43 13.75
C PHE A 304 9.01 -6.84 14.79
N VAL A 305 7.79 -6.29 14.68
CA VAL A 305 6.68 -6.63 15.58
C VAL A 305 6.26 -8.10 15.40
N ILE A 306 6.19 -8.60 14.17
CA ILE A 306 5.87 -10.00 13.88
C ILE A 306 6.93 -10.95 14.47
N ILE A 307 8.22 -10.64 14.36
CA ILE A 307 9.30 -11.45 14.95
C ILE A 307 9.19 -11.48 16.47
N ILE A 308 8.93 -10.34 17.12
CA ILE A 308 8.71 -10.29 18.58
C ILE A 308 7.53 -11.16 18.98
N TRP A 309 6.42 -11.09 18.23
CA TRP A 309 5.25 -11.91 18.47
C TRP A 309 5.59 -13.40 18.38
N ILE A 310 6.25 -13.82 17.30
CA ILE A 310 6.64 -15.22 17.08
C ILE A 310 7.60 -15.71 18.15
N ALA A 311 8.56 -14.88 18.58
CA ALA A 311 9.49 -15.23 19.65
C ALA A 311 8.78 -15.48 20.99
N LYS A 312 7.65 -14.77 21.25
CA LYS A 312 6.90 -14.89 22.50
C LYS A 312 5.82 -15.97 22.47
N PHE A 313 5.06 -16.06 21.38
CA PHE A 313 3.84 -16.88 21.28
C PHE A 313 3.90 -17.96 20.18
N GLY A 314 5.01 -18.07 19.46
CA GLY A 314 5.12 -18.94 18.29
C GLY A 314 4.27 -18.46 17.11
N LEU A 315 3.89 -19.38 16.23
CA LEU A 315 3.03 -19.10 15.07
C LEU A 315 1.53 -19.03 15.41
N LEU A 316 1.19 -18.84 16.69
CA LEU A 316 -0.18 -18.70 17.14
C LEU A 316 -0.71 -17.29 16.83
N ASN A 317 -1.91 -17.21 16.29
CA ASN A 317 -2.63 -15.94 16.19
C ASN A 317 -3.08 -15.48 17.60
N ARG A 318 -3.49 -14.21 17.71
CA ARG A 318 -3.90 -13.59 19.00
C ARG A 318 -4.91 -14.42 19.77
N ASN A 319 -5.95 -14.91 19.11
CA ASN A 319 -7.03 -15.64 19.78
C ASN A 319 -6.53 -16.97 20.36
N ALA A 320 -5.69 -17.71 19.64
CA ALA A 320 -5.10 -18.95 20.12
C ALA A 320 -4.11 -18.72 21.28
N ALA A 321 -3.30 -17.65 21.20
CA ALA A 321 -2.36 -17.30 22.27
C ALA A 321 -3.08 -16.99 23.60
N ILE A 322 -4.16 -16.20 23.55
CA ILE A 322 -4.94 -15.84 24.75
C ILE A 322 -5.68 -17.05 25.33
N ALA A 323 -6.20 -17.95 24.48
CA ALA A 323 -6.81 -19.19 24.94
C ALA A 323 -5.78 -20.11 25.62
N GLY A 324 -4.56 -20.19 25.08
CA GLY A 324 -3.46 -20.96 25.68
C GLY A 324 -3.04 -20.44 27.06
N ASP A 325 -2.96 -19.11 27.24
CA ASP A 325 -2.53 -18.49 28.51
C ASP A 325 -3.59 -18.54 29.61
N SER A 326 -4.88 -18.64 29.26
CA SER A 326 -5.97 -18.63 30.23
C SER A 326 -6.26 -20.00 30.86
N GLY A 327 -5.59 -21.07 30.42
CA GLY A 327 -5.87 -22.46 30.86
C GLY A 327 -7.28 -22.94 30.50
N VAL A 328 -8.07 -22.10 29.82
CA VAL A 328 -9.36 -22.44 29.26
C VAL A 328 -9.05 -23.10 27.93
N LEU A 329 -9.13 -24.44 27.90
CA LEU A 329 -9.18 -25.19 26.65
C LEU A 329 -10.08 -24.42 25.68
N PRO A 330 -9.60 -24.06 24.47
CA PRO A 330 -10.45 -23.43 23.48
C PRO A 330 -11.69 -24.32 23.40
N THR A 331 -12.86 -23.74 23.63
CA THR A 331 -14.13 -24.44 23.48
C THR A 331 -14.10 -25.02 22.09
N ALA A 332 -13.77 -26.31 22.04
CA ALA A 332 -13.79 -27.09 20.84
C ALA A 332 -15.24 -27.02 20.39
N ILE A 333 -15.51 -26.14 19.43
CA ILE A 333 -16.56 -26.43 18.47
C ILE A 333 -16.19 -27.80 17.95
N HIS A 334 -16.97 -28.80 18.35
CA HIS A 334 -16.78 -30.21 18.05
C HIS A 334 -16.25 -30.38 16.63
N VAL A 335 -14.94 -30.61 16.51
CA VAL A 335 -14.38 -31.31 15.36
C VAL A 335 -14.86 -32.73 15.55
N LEU A 336 -16.01 -33.06 14.96
CA LEU A 336 -16.38 -34.45 14.74
C LEU A 336 -15.18 -35.08 14.02
N PRO A 337 -14.66 -36.22 14.49
CA PRO A 337 -13.53 -36.86 13.85
C PRO A 337 -13.90 -37.13 12.39
N ALA A 338 -13.13 -36.54 11.48
CA ALA A 338 -13.15 -36.94 10.09
C ALA A 338 -12.88 -38.45 10.05
N ASN A 339 -13.89 -39.23 9.67
CA ASN A 339 -13.68 -40.65 9.40
C ASN A 339 -12.68 -40.75 8.25
N PRO A 340 -11.58 -41.52 8.39
CA PRO A 340 -10.68 -41.81 7.28
C PRO A 340 -11.39 -42.70 6.23
N PRO A 341 -10.88 -42.71 4.98
CA PRO A 341 -11.59 -43.16 3.77
C PRO A 341 -12.12 -44.60 3.78
#